data_AF-A0A398BX20-F1
#
_entry.id   AF-A0A398BX20-F1
#
_cell.length_a   1.000
_cell.length_b   1.000
_cell.length_c   1.000
_cell.angle_alpha   90.00
_cell.angle_beta   90.00
_cell.angle_gamma   90.00
#
_symmetry.space_group_name_H-M   'P 1'
#
loop_
_entity.id
_entity.type
_entity.pdbx_description
1 polymer ?
#
loop_
_entity_poly.entity_id
_entity_poly.type
_entity_poly.pdbx_seq_one_letter_code
_entity_poly.pdbx_strand_id
1 'polypeptide(L)'
;MNALSPELMATHTSGRARVALLVDGENLGDRHAGSLITQAAKHGAVTVRRVYGDAARLPRWDAAPGYRLVHAGRGKNAADLLLCIEAMALAHERVADVLVLASNDGDFSHIAIHLRERGIPVYGMGEAAAPQNWRKSCTGFVELKPACPAPTSAEAVLLQEVEALLRSVAPNGALPLTRIGQAMTGRLQATGHASWGKFLSAHSDRFRLDKSTPGGSVRLL
;
A
#
# COMPACT_ATOMS: atom_id res chain seq x y z
N MET A 1 18.42 -49.42 28.11
CA MET A 1 17.83 -49.74 26.79
C MET A 1 16.77 -48.68 26.49
N ASN A 2 16.97 -48.00 25.36
CA ASN A 2 16.13 -47.05 24.65
C ASN A 2 15.68 -45.76 25.37
N ALA A 3 16.54 -44.75 25.25
CA ALA A 3 16.14 -43.35 25.20
C ALA A 3 15.06 -43.18 24.11
N LEU A 4 13.97 -42.50 24.47
CA LEU A 4 12.92 -42.10 23.52
C LEU A 4 13.49 -41.05 22.57
N SER A 5 13.53 -41.37 21.28
CA SER A 5 13.97 -40.48 20.21
C SER A 5 13.05 -39.24 20.10
N PRO A 6 13.59 -38.02 19.91
CA PRO A 6 12.80 -36.80 19.69
C PRO A 6 12.36 -36.61 18.21
N GLU A 7 12.16 -37.68 17.43
CA GLU A 7 11.84 -37.61 15.99
C GLU A 7 10.35 -37.40 15.67
N LEU A 8 9.62 -36.61 16.46
CA LEU A 8 8.25 -36.20 16.13
C LEU A 8 8.14 -34.70 15.87
N MET A 9 9.02 -34.15 15.03
CA MET A 9 8.86 -32.81 14.46
C MET A 9 9.00 -32.84 12.93
N ALA A 10 8.09 -32.08 12.30
CA ALA A 10 7.99 -31.79 10.88
C ALA A 10 7.33 -32.88 10.01
N THR A 11 6.03 -33.08 10.23
CA THR A 11 5.16 -33.41 9.09
C THR A 11 5.22 -32.27 8.10
N HIS A 12 6.00 -32.44 7.03
CA HIS A 12 5.93 -31.61 5.82
C HIS A 12 4.50 -31.71 5.28
N THR A 13 3.64 -30.79 5.68
CA THR A 13 2.46 -30.49 4.88
C THR A 13 3.01 -29.89 3.59
N SER A 14 2.68 -30.51 2.46
CA SER A 14 2.90 -30.00 1.11
C SER A 14 2.02 -28.76 0.89
N GLY A 15 2.23 -27.74 1.72
CA GLY A 15 1.48 -26.51 1.83
C GLY A 15 2.27 -25.37 1.22
N ARG A 16 1.54 -24.42 0.65
CA ARG A 16 2.08 -23.16 0.13
C ARG A 16 2.93 -22.48 1.21
N ALA A 17 4.13 -21.98 0.85
CA ALA A 17 5.06 -21.33 1.79
C ALA A 17 4.38 -20.27 2.66
N ARG A 18 4.72 -20.18 3.95
CA ARG A 18 4.12 -19.22 4.89
C ARG A 18 4.84 -17.89 4.78
N VAL A 19 4.09 -16.83 4.51
CA VAL A 19 4.61 -15.48 4.32
C VAL A 19 4.23 -14.62 5.51
N ALA A 20 5.21 -13.92 6.09
CA ALA A 20 4.95 -12.82 7.01
C ALA A 20 5.15 -11.47 6.32
N LEU A 21 4.08 -10.68 6.31
CA LEU A 21 4.03 -9.32 5.80
C LEU A 21 4.14 -8.34 6.97
N LEU A 22 5.26 -7.61 7.01
CA LEU A 22 5.61 -6.66 8.04
C LEU A 22 5.73 -5.27 7.42
N VAL A 23 4.88 -4.35 7.87
CA VAL A 23 4.74 -3.01 7.30
C VAL A 23 5.22 -1.97 8.29
N ASP A 24 6.12 -1.11 7.83
CA ASP A 24 6.44 0.14 8.49
C ASP A 24 5.30 1.14 8.23
N GLY A 25 4.44 1.31 9.24
CA GLY A 25 3.25 2.16 9.13
C GLY A 25 3.59 3.65 9.15
N GLU A 26 4.72 4.02 9.74
CA GLU A 26 5.14 5.43 9.81
C GLU A 26 5.65 5.93 8.45
N ASN A 27 6.11 5.00 7.61
CA ASN A 27 6.60 5.29 6.27
C ASN A 27 5.57 4.99 5.16
N LEU A 28 4.67 4.02 5.36
CA LEU A 28 3.63 3.65 4.40
C LEU A 28 2.22 3.83 4.96
N GLY A 29 1.37 4.54 4.22
CA GLY A 29 -0.04 4.74 4.57
C GLY A 29 -0.94 3.53 4.31
N ASP A 30 -2.07 3.47 5.01
CA ASP A 30 -3.11 2.43 4.97
C ASP A 30 -3.67 2.17 3.56
N ARG A 31 -3.64 3.18 2.70
CA ARG A 31 -4.01 3.09 1.27
C ARG A 31 -3.32 1.95 0.51
N HIS A 32 -2.15 1.50 0.98
CA HIS A 32 -1.39 0.41 0.38
C HIS A 32 -1.79 -0.99 0.87
N ALA A 33 -2.58 -1.10 1.94
CA ALA A 33 -2.89 -2.36 2.63
C ALA A 33 -3.34 -3.48 1.67
N GLY A 34 -4.31 -3.20 0.79
CA GLY A 34 -4.80 -4.20 -0.17
C GLY A 34 -3.75 -4.64 -1.19
N SER A 35 -2.95 -3.69 -1.70
CA SER A 35 -1.87 -3.98 -2.64
C SER A 35 -0.78 -4.82 -1.98
N LEU A 36 -0.37 -4.46 -0.76
CA LEU A 36 0.64 -5.18 0.01
C LEU A 36 0.26 -6.65 0.24
N ILE A 37 -0.99 -6.93 0.65
CA ILE A 37 -1.48 -8.31 0.79
C ILE A 37 -1.42 -9.05 -0.55
N THR A 38 -1.89 -8.41 -1.63
CA THR A 38 -1.94 -9.01 -2.96
C THR A 38 -0.56 -9.36 -3.50
N GLN A 39 0.41 -8.46 -3.31
CA GLN A 39 1.80 -8.70 -3.73
C GLN A 39 2.45 -9.77 -2.85
N ALA A 40 2.25 -9.73 -1.53
CA ALA A 40 2.82 -10.72 -0.61
C ALA A 40 2.31 -12.14 -0.90
N ALA A 41 1.04 -12.26 -1.27
CA ALA A 41 0.42 -13.55 -1.61
C ALA A 41 1.08 -14.24 -2.82
N LYS A 42 1.80 -13.52 -3.68
CA LYS A 42 2.56 -14.13 -4.79
C LYS A 42 3.67 -15.06 -4.32
N HIS A 43 4.16 -14.86 -3.09
CA HIS A 43 5.25 -15.64 -2.51
C HIS A 43 4.77 -16.78 -1.62
N GLY A 44 3.47 -16.85 -1.32
CA GLY A 44 2.92 -17.91 -0.49
C GLY A 44 1.60 -17.58 0.19
N ALA A 45 1.24 -18.32 1.23
CA ALA A 45 0.10 -18.03 2.08
C ALA A 45 0.48 -16.96 3.11
N VAL A 46 -0.14 -15.79 3.05
CA VAL A 46 0.13 -14.68 3.98
C VAL A 46 -0.55 -14.94 5.33
N THR A 47 0.20 -15.56 6.25
CA THR A 47 -0.26 -16.00 7.58
C THR A 47 -0.04 -14.94 8.66
N VAL A 48 0.97 -14.08 8.50
CA VAL A 48 1.23 -12.96 9.41
C VAL A 48 1.10 -11.66 8.63
N ARG A 49 0.32 -10.72 9.17
CA ARG A 49 0.09 -9.39 8.60
C ARG A 49 0.14 -8.38 9.72
N ARG A 50 1.20 -7.59 9.77
CA ARG A 50 1.43 -6.63 10.85
C ARG A 50 1.86 -5.29 10.31
N VAL A 51 1.41 -4.24 10.98
CA VAL A 51 1.87 -2.88 10.77
C VAL A 51 2.44 -2.34 12.08
N TYR A 52 3.59 -1.68 12.01
CA TYR A 52 4.34 -1.20 13.17
C TYR A 52 4.35 0.33 13.20
N GLY A 53 4.19 0.90 14.39
CA GLY A 53 4.39 2.34 14.63
C GLY A 53 3.68 2.85 15.89
N ASP A 54 3.74 4.17 16.11
CA ASP A 54 2.95 4.81 17.17
C ASP A 54 1.47 4.78 16.79
N ALA A 55 0.63 4.06 17.55
CA ALA A 55 -0.80 3.92 17.29
C ALA A 55 -1.52 5.27 17.29
N ALA A 56 -1.01 6.25 18.04
CA ALA A 56 -1.55 7.61 18.04
C ALA A 56 -1.20 8.40 16.77
N ARG A 57 -0.22 7.95 15.97
CA ARG A 57 0.28 8.59 14.74
C ARG A 57 -0.04 7.81 13.47
N LEU A 58 -0.70 6.66 13.59
CA LEU A 58 -1.12 5.81 12.48
C LEU A 58 -2.65 5.77 12.34
N PRO A 59 -3.33 6.92 12.14
CA PRO A 59 -4.77 6.89 11.92
C PRO A 59 -5.07 6.07 10.66
N ARG A 60 -6.13 5.24 10.71
CA ARG A 60 -6.66 4.40 9.62
C ARG A 60 -6.00 3.04 9.44
N TRP A 61 -4.76 2.84 9.92
CA TRP A 61 -4.17 1.50 9.94
C TRP A 61 -4.88 0.55 10.91
N ASP A 62 -5.50 1.10 11.96
CA ASP A 62 -6.39 0.39 12.88
C ASP A 62 -7.66 -0.15 12.19
N ALA A 63 -8.14 0.56 11.17
CA ALA A 63 -9.31 0.17 10.38
C ALA A 63 -8.97 -0.67 9.15
N ALA A 64 -7.68 -0.86 8.81
CA ALA A 64 -7.25 -1.62 7.64
C ALA A 64 -7.53 -3.12 7.81
N PRO A 65 -8.44 -3.73 7.02
CA PRO A 65 -8.86 -5.11 7.25
C PRO A 65 -7.72 -6.11 7.12
N GLY A 66 -7.63 -7.03 8.07
CA GLY A 66 -6.68 -8.15 8.03
C GLY A 66 -5.26 -7.80 8.47
N TYR A 67 -5.00 -6.60 8.98
CA TYR A 67 -3.74 -6.25 9.64
C TYR A 67 -3.89 -6.24 11.15
N ARG A 68 -2.83 -6.65 11.85
CA ARG A 68 -2.67 -6.38 13.28
C ARG A 68 -1.74 -5.17 13.44
N LEU A 69 -2.23 -4.11 14.05
CA LEU A 69 -1.40 -2.98 14.48
C LEU A 69 -0.57 -3.36 15.70
N VAL A 70 0.73 -3.12 15.62
CA VAL A 70 1.70 -3.34 16.70
C VAL A 70 2.23 -1.99 17.15
N HIS A 71 1.80 -1.56 18.34
CA HIS A 71 2.19 -0.29 18.90
C HIS A 71 3.65 -0.32 19.37
N ALA A 72 4.49 0.53 18.77
CA ALA A 72 5.91 0.60 19.09
C ALA A 72 6.28 1.63 20.18
N GLY A 73 5.29 2.37 20.72
CA GLY A 73 5.54 3.47 21.65
C GLY A 73 6.08 4.73 20.95
N ARG A 74 6.62 5.66 21.74
CA ARG A 74 7.22 6.92 21.26
C ARG A 74 8.73 6.84 21.39
N GLY A 75 9.43 6.87 20.28
CA GLY A 75 10.89 6.88 20.26
C GLY A 75 11.40 6.96 18.83
N LYS A 76 12.51 7.68 18.64
CA LYS A 76 13.21 7.68 17.35
C LYS A 76 13.63 6.24 17.05
N ASN A 77 13.18 5.70 15.91
CA ASN A 77 13.43 4.34 15.44
C ASN A 77 12.75 3.22 16.25
N ALA A 78 11.78 3.52 17.12
CA ALA A 78 11.12 2.49 17.93
C ALA A 78 10.33 1.48 17.07
N ALA A 79 9.63 1.99 16.04
CA ALA A 79 8.90 1.16 15.09
C ALA A 79 9.84 0.24 14.31
N ASP A 80 10.94 0.79 13.78
CA ASP A 80 11.92 0.05 12.97
C ASP A 80 12.60 -1.06 13.76
N LEU A 81 13.02 -0.75 15.00
CA LEU A 81 13.64 -1.73 15.89
C LEU A 81 12.68 -2.86 16.23
N LEU A 82 11.43 -2.54 16.58
CA LEU A 82 10.43 -3.55 16.91
C LEU A 82 10.10 -4.43 15.69
N LEU A 83 9.95 -3.83 14.51
CA LEU A 83 9.74 -4.55 13.26
C LEU A 83 10.91 -5.49 12.97
N CYS A 84 12.15 -5.02 13.13
CA CYS A 84 13.36 -5.82 12.94
C CYS A 84 13.43 -7.00 13.92
N ILE A 85 13.13 -6.77 15.20
CA ILE A 85 13.11 -7.82 16.23
C ILE A 85 12.08 -8.90 15.87
N GLU A 86 10.86 -8.50 15.51
CA GLU A 86 9.80 -9.44 15.13
C GLU A 86 10.10 -10.17 13.82
N ALA A 87 10.73 -9.51 12.84
CA ALA A 87 11.16 -10.18 11.61
C ALA A 87 12.15 -11.31 11.91
N MET A 88 13.16 -11.05 12.76
CA MET A 88 14.11 -12.07 13.18
C MET A 88 13.44 -13.19 13.98
N ALA A 89 12.55 -12.87 14.91
CA ALA A 89 11.83 -13.85 15.72
C ALA A 89 10.98 -14.78 14.86
N LEU A 90 10.14 -14.22 13.97
CA LEU A 90 9.28 -14.98 13.06
C LEU A 90 10.07 -15.93 12.15
N ALA A 91 11.25 -15.49 11.70
CA ALA A 91 12.12 -16.32 10.88
C ALA A 91 12.81 -17.41 11.71
N HIS A 92 13.35 -17.06 12.89
CA HIS A 92 14.08 -18.00 13.73
C HIS A 92 13.19 -19.10 14.31
N GLU A 93 11.99 -18.74 14.74
CA GLU A 93 10.96 -19.65 15.25
C GLU A 93 10.29 -20.47 14.15
N ARG A 94 10.68 -20.26 12.88
CA ARG A 94 10.09 -20.89 11.69
C ARG A 94 8.57 -20.70 11.62
N VAL A 95 8.08 -19.54 12.05
CA VAL A 95 6.67 -19.13 11.88
C VAL A 95 6.42 -18.73 10.42
N ALA A 96 7.43 -18.15 9.77
CA ALA A 96 7.40 -17.77 8.36
C ALA A 96 8.56 -18.40 7.58
N ASP A 97 8.27 -18.84 6.36
CA ASP A 97 9.25 -19.35 5.40
C ASP A 97 9.77 -18.22 4.49
N VAL A 98 8.98 -17.14 4.34
CA VAL A 98 9.28 -15.96 3.54
C VAL A 98 8.93 -14.70 4.32
N LEU A 99 9.81 -13.70 4.28
CA LEU A 99 9.54 -12.38 4.84
C LEU A 99 9.26 -11.35 3.74
N VAL A 100 8.24 -10.53 3.96
CA VAL A 100 7.94 -9.35 3.16
C VAL A 100 8.05 -8.14 4.06
N LEU A 101 8.99 -7.24 3.77
CA LEU A 101 9.21 -6.00 4.50
C LEU A 101 8.75 -4.83 3.62
N ALA A 102 7.80 -4.04 4.12
CA ALA A 102 7.27 -2.90 3.39
C ALA A 102 7.68 -1.59 4.07
N SER A 103 8.57 -0.84 3.44
CA SER A 103 9.05 0.48 3.88
C SER A 103 9.77 1.20 2.73
N ASN A 104 9.88 2.53 2.81
CA ASN A 104 10.81 3.33 1.99
C ASN A 104 12.11 3.69 2.74
N ASP A 105 12.31 3.22 3.98
CA ASP A 105 13.53 3.47 4.72
C ASP A 105 14.68 2.56 4.25
N GLY A 106 15.86 3.17 4.06
CA GLY A 106 17.09 2.50 3.69
C GLY A 106 17.63 1.57 4.78
N ASP A 107 17.30 1.84 6.05
CA ASP A 107 17.90 1.16 7.21
C ASP A 107 17.51 -0.33 7.31
N PHE A 108 16.40 -0.74 6.69
CA PHE A 108 16.01 -2.15 6.57
C PHE A 108 16.94 -2.99 5.68
N SER A 109 17.87 -2.36 4.94
CA SER A 109 18.87 -3.06 4.12
C SER A 109 19.66 -4.10 4.92
N HIS A 110 20.08 -3.76 6.13
CA HIS A 110 20.92 -4.62 6.95
C HIS A 110 20.22 -5.90 7.39
N ILE A 111 18.95 -5.81 7.81
CA ILE A 111 18.19 -6.99 8.20
C ILE A 111 17.86 -7.87 6.99
N ALA A 112 17.57 -7.29 5.82
CA ALA A 112 17.33 -8.08 4.61
C ALA A 112 18.58 -8.88 4.18
N ILE A 113 19.76 -8.27 4.22
CA ILE A 113 21.03 -8.97 3.98
C ILE A 113 21.21 -10.09 5.01
N HIS A 114 21.05 -9.78 6.30
CA HIS A 114 21.27 -10.73 7.39
C HIS A 114 20.37 -11.98 7.30
N LEU A 115 19.09 -11.80 6.98
CA LEU A 115 18.14 -12.90 6.81
C LEU A 115 18.45 -13.73 5.56
N ARG A 116 18.86 -13.08 4.47
CA ARG A 116 19.23 -13.76 3.21
C ARG A 116 20.50 -14.60 3.36
N GLU A 117 21.49 -14.13 4.12
CA GLU A 117 22.70 -14.89 4.46
C GLU A 117 22.35 -16.20 5.21
N ARG A 118 21.22 -16.21 5.92
CA ARG A 118 20.68 -17.39 6.62
C ARG A 118 19.76 -18.25 5.75
N GLY A 119 19.66 -17.94 4.45
CA GLY A 119 18.82 -18.67 3.49
C GLY A 119 17.33 -18.32 3.53
N ILE A 120 16.94 -17.28 4.27
CA ILE A 120 15.54 -16.84 4.34
C ILE A 120 15.29 -15.79 3.24
N PRO A 121 14.36 -16.04 2.30
CA PRO A 121 14.02 -15.06 1.27
C PRO A 121 13.32 -13.84 1.87
N VAL A 122 13.81 -12.65 1.51
CA VAL A 122 13.24 -11.36 1.93
C VAL A 122 12.82 -10.56 0.71
N TYR A 123 11.54 -10.23 0.61
CA TYR A 123 11.02 -9.37 -0.44
C TYR A 123 10.73 -7.97 0.11
N GLY A 124 11.30 -6.95 -0.53
CA GLY A 124 11.04 -5.56 -0.20
C GLY A 124 9.84 -5.01 -0.95
N MET A 125 9.08 -4.13 -0.33
CA MET A 125 8.02 -3.36 -0.97
C MET A 125 8.14 -1.89 -0.56
N GLY A 126 7.96 -0.99 -1.50
CA GLY A 126 8.00 0.45 -1.23
C GLY A 126 7.59 1.27 -2.45
N GLU A 127 7.32 2.53 -2.23
CA GLU A 127 7.06 3.51 -3.28
C GLU A 127 8.34 3.82 -4.09
N ALA A 128 8.20 4.59 -5.17
CA ALA A 128 9.30 5.01 -6.02
C ALA A 128 10.41 5.80 -5.28
N ALA A 129 10.13 6.33 -4.09
CA ALA A 129 11.10 7.03 -3.25
C ALA A 129 12.06 6.09 -2.49
N ALA A 130 11.76 4.79 -2.41
CA ALA A 130 12.60 3.82 -1.71
C ALA A 130 14.03 3.80 -2.28
N PRO A 131 15.09 3.92 -1.45
CA PRO A 131 16.45 4.10 -1.92
C PRO A 131 17.03 2.81 -2.52
N GLN A 132 18.00 2.96 -3.43
CA GLN A 132 18.51 1.82 -4.21
C GLN A 132 19.23 0.77 -3.37
N ASN A 133 19.84 1.15 -2.25
CA ASN A 133 20.46 0.22 -1.29
C ASN A 133 19.42 -0.74 -0.71
N TRP A 134 18.25 -0.23 -0.33
CA TRP A 134 17.15 -1.04 0.19
C TRP A 134 16.66 -2.03 -0.86
N ARG A 135 16.40 -1.54 -2.08
CA ARG A 135 15.91 -2.39 -3.19
C ARG A 135 16.87 -3.54 -3.51
N LYS A 136 18.18 -3.27 -3.56
CA LYS A 136 19.21 -4.26 -3.89
C LYS A 136 19.53 -5.23 -2.76
N SER A 137 19.22 -4.86 -1.52
CA SER A 137 19.45 -5.72 -0.35
C SER A 137 18.47 -6.88 -0.26
N CYS A 138 17.31 -6.78 -0.91
CA CYS A 138 16.26 -7.79 -0.91
C CYS A 138 16.50 -8.89 -1.95
N THR A 139 15.84 -10.05 -1.77
CA THR A 139 15.76 -11.12 -2.78
C THR A 139 15.01 -10.64 -4.03
N GLY A 140 14.00 -9.81 -3.84
CA GLY A 140 13.31 -9.09 -4.89
C GLY A 140 12.64 -7.86 -4.30
N PHE A 141 12.38 -6.86 -5.13
CA PHE A 141 11.74 -5.62 -4.70
C PHE A 141 10.52 -5.32 -5.58
N VAL A 142 9.40 -4.98 -4.95
CA VAL A 142 8.17 -4.58 -5.64
C VAL A 142 7.92 -3.10 -5.39
N GLU A 143 7.94 -2.32 -6.47
CA GLU A 143 7.52 -0.93 -6.41
C GLU A 143 6.00 -0.84 -6.30
N LEU A 144 5.52 -0.20 -5.24
CA LEU A 144 4.11 0.08 -5.00
C LEU A 144 3.70 1.25 -5.87
N LYS A 145 2.67 1.05 -6.68
CA LYS A 145 2.02 2.17 -7.37
C LYS A 145 1.43 3.11 -6.32
N PRO A 146 1.46 4.43 -6.53
CA PRO A 146 0.72 5.35 -5.69
C PRO A 146 -0.72 4.86 -5.66
N ALA A 147 -1.24 4.57 -4.47
CA ALA A 147 -2.62 4.18 -4.33
C ALA A 147 -3.45 5.32 -4.90
N CYS A 148 -4.13 5.06 -6.02
CA CYS A 148 -5.16 5.97 -6.47
C CYS A 148 -6.10 6.11 -5.28
N PRO A 149 -6.31 7.31 -4.71
CA PRO A 149 -7.20 7.44 -3.57
C PRO A 149 -8.52 6.84 -4.00
N ALA A 150 -8.98 5.80 -3.30
CA ALA A 150 -10.37 5.41 -3.42
C ALA A 150 -11.17 6.68 -3.13
N PRO A 151 -12.09 7.09 -4.02
CA PRO A 151 -12.73 8.38 -3.90
C PRO A 151 -13.36 8.46 -2.51
N THR A 152 -13.05 9.53 -1.77
CA THR A 152 -13.75 9.82 -0.51
C THR A 152 -15.27 9.81 -0.77
N SER A 153 -16.11 9.58 0.24
CA SER A 153 -17.58 9.57 0.02
C SER A 153 -18.07 10.84 -0.69
N ALA A 154 -17.49 12.00 -0.36
CA ALA A 154 -17.74 13.26 -1.06
C ALA A 154 -17.26 13.27 -2.52
N GLU A 155 -16.11 12.65 -2.79
CA GLU A 155 -15.54 12.52 -4.12
C GLU A 155 -16.33 11.53 -4.99
N ALA A 156 -16.81 10.42 -4.42
CA ALA A 156 -17.66 9.45 -5.12
C ALA A 156 -18.99 10.08 -5.55
N VAL A 157 -19.60 10.88 -4.66
CA VAL A 157 -20.79 11.67 -4.97
C VAL A 157 -20.48 12.68 -6.08
N LEU A 158 -19.37 13.42 -5.97
CA LEU A 158 -18.99 14.40 -6.99
C LEU A 158 -18.71 13.76 -8.35
N LEU A 159 -18.06 12.59 -8.38
CA LEU A 159 -17.83 11.83 -9.62
C LEU A 159 -19.16 11.49 -10.31
N GLN A 160 -20.16 11.04 -9.54
CA GLN A 160 -21.47 10.71 -10.06
C GLN A 160 -22.23 11.95 -10.56
N GLU A 161 -22.15 13.07 -9.83
CA GLU A 161 -22.71 14.35 -10.26
C GLU A 161 -22.08 14.81 -11.59
N VAL A 162 -20.75 14.74 -11.73
CA VAL A 162 -20.02 15.17 -12.94
C VAL A 162 -20.39 14.31 -14.13
N GLU A 163 -20.48 12.99 -13.92
CA GLU A 163 -20.90 12.06 -14.95
C GLU A 163 -22.34 12.34 -15.41
N ALA A 164 -23.26 12.59 -14.48
CA ALA A 164 -24.64 12.95 -14.81
C ALA A 164 -24.73 14.28 -15.60
N LEU A 165 -23.92 15.27 -15.24
CA LEU A 165 -23.84 16.54 -15.96
C LEU A 165 -23.30 16.34 -17.40
N LEU A 166 -22.25 15.56 -17.57
CA LEU A 166 -21.68 15.28 -18.89
C LEU A 166 -22.65 14.48 -19.77
N ARG A 167 -23.34 13.48 -19.21
CA ARG A 167 -24.37 12.71 -19.93
C ARG A 167 -25.55 13.59 -20.38
N SER A 168 -25.95 14.57 -19.57
CA SER A 168 -27.09 15.43 -19.89
C SER A 168 -26.77 16.57 -20.85
N VAL A 169 -25.59 17.20 -20.71
CA VAL A 169 -25.23 18.41 -21.47
C VAL A 169 -24.40 18.10 -22.71
N ALA A 170 -23.58 17.05 -22.69
CA ALA A 170 -22.65 16.72 -23.77
C ALA A 170 -22.44 15.20 -23.92
N PRO A 171 -23.49 14.41 -24.23
CA PRO A 171 -23.43 12.95 -24.24
C PRO A 171 -22.35 12.37 -25.16
N ASN A 172 -22.06 13.05 -26.27
CA ASN A 172 -21.01 12.67 -27.24
C ASN A 172 -19.96 13.77 -27.43
N GLY A 173 -19.97 14.79 -26.57
CA GLY A 173 -19.19 16.02 -26.73
C GLY A 173 -18.23 16.26 -25.57
N ALA A 174 -17.41 17.31 -25.71
CA ALA A 174 -16.58 17.81 -24.63
C ALA A 174 -17.22 19.06 -24.01
N LEU A 175 -17.23 19.12 -22.69
CA LEU A 175 -17.71 20.27 -21.93
C LEU A 175 -16.53 21.09 -21.40
N PRO A 176 -16.49 22.42 -21.58
CA PRO A 176 -15.43 23.25 -21.02
C PRO A 176 -15.33 23.11 -19.50
N LEU A 177 -14.10 23.11 -18.96
CA LEU A 177 -13.87 23.02 -17.51
C LEU A 177 -14.52 24.19 -16.75
N THR A 178 -14.63 25.35 -17.40
CA THR A 178 -15.32 26.54 -16.85
C THR A 178 -16.80 26.29 -16.60
N ARG A 179 -17.48 25.54 -17.48
CA ARG A 179 -18.90 25.17 -17.32
C ARG A 179 -19.10 24.22 -16.16
N ILE A 180 -18.18 23.27 -15.96
CA ILE A 180 -18.20 22.37 -14.80
C ILE A 180 -17.98 23.18 -13.51
N GLY A 181 -17.00 24.09 -13.52
CA GLY A 181 -16.74 24.98 -12.40
C GLY A 181 -17.96 25.82 -12.01
N GLN A 182 -18.71 26.33 -12.99
CA GLN A 182 -19.94 27.08 -12.77
C GLN A 182 -21.07 26.19 -12.22
N ALA A 183 -21.31 25.03 -12.84
CA ALA A 183 -22.38 24.11 -12.45
C ALA A 183 -22.17 23.50 -11.05
N MET A 184 -20.91 23.34 -10.63
CA MET A 184 -20.52 22.66 -9.40
C MET A 184 -19.68 23.56 -8.49
N THR A 185 -20.10 24.83 -8.40
CA THR A 185 -19.44 25.84 -7.57
C THR A 185 -19.31 25.36 -6.12
N GLY A 186 -18.10 25.43 -5.55
CA GLY A 186 -17.81 25.05 -4.16
C GLY A 186 -17.71 23.55 -3.88
N ARG A 187 -18.22 22.68 -4.76
CA ARG A 187 -18.23 21.22 -4.55
C ARG A 187 -16.84 20.58 -4.56
N LEU A 188 -15.90 21.17 -5.32
CA LEU A 188 -14.52 20.71 -5.39
C LEU A 188 -13.76 20.89 -4.06
N GLN A 189 -14.13 21.85 -3.22
CA GLN A 189 -13.45 22.10 -1.94
C GLN A 189 -13.57 20.89 -0.99
N ALA A 190 -14.67 20.14 -1.10
CA ALA A 190 -14.93 18.96 -0.29
C ALA A 190 -14.06 17.75 -0.65
N THR A 191 -13.41 17.76 -1.82
CA THR A 191 -12.58 16.64 -2.31
C THR A 191 -11.09 16.88 -2.10
N GLY A 192 -10.68 18.07 -1.64
CA GLY A 192 -9.28 18.43 -1.40
C GLY A 192 -8.45 18.67 -2.66
N HIS A 193 -9.06 18.65 -3.85
CA HIS A 193 -8.37 18.92 -5.11
C HIS A 193 -8.25 20.43 -5.37
N ALA A 194 -7.06 20.88 -5.76
CA ALA A 194 -6.79 22.30 -6.00
C ALA A 194 -7.48 22.87 -7.26
N SER A 195 -7.86 22.03 -8.22
CA SER A 195 -8.59 22.45 -9.42
C SER A 195 -9.34 21.30 -10.10
N TRP A 196 -10.37 21.64 -10.88
CA TRP A 196 -11.13 20.67 -11.69
C TRP A 196 -10.24 19.87 -12.64
N GLY A 197 -9.21 20.50 -13.21
CA GLY A 197 -8.24 19.82 -14.06
C GLY A 197 -7.46 18.73 -13.31
N LYS A 198 -7.05 18.98 -12.06
CA LYS A 198 -6.37 17.96 -11.24
C LYS A 198 -7.31 16.83 -10.84
N PHE A 199 -8.53 17.17 -10.41
CA PHE A 199 -9.55 16.19 -10.03
C PHE A 199 -9.90 15.23 -11.17
N LEU A 200 -10.16 15.77 -12.36
CA LEU A 200 -10.53 14.96 -13.53
C LEU A 200 -9.33 14.17 -14.09
N SER A 201 -8.10 14.70 -13.97
CA SER A 201 -6.88 13.96 -14.35
C SER A 201 -6.63 12.77 -13.43
N ALA A 202 -6.96 12.89 -12.15
CA ALA A 202 -6.84 11.81 -11.17
C ALA A 202 -7.81 10.65 -11.48
N HIS A 203 -8.90 10.92 -12.21
CA HIS A 203 -9.92 9.94 -12.61
C HIS A 203 -9.93 9.75 -14.14
N SER A 204 -8.74 9.60 -14.72
CA SER A 204 -8.54 9.38 -16.15
C SER A 204 -9.06 8.02 -16.65
N ASP A 205 -9.51 7.14 -15.75
CA ASP A 205 -10.26 5.93 -16.02
C ASP A 205 -11.71 6.20 -16.47
N ARG A 206 -12.26 7.38 -16.12
CA ARG A 206 -13.65 7.77 -16.42
C ARG A 206 -13.77 8.98 -17.33
N PHE A 207 -12.79 9.87 -17.28
CA PHE A 207 -12.83 11.14 -17.98
C PHE A 207 -11.62 11.34 -18.87
N ARG A 208 -11.85 11.99 -20.02
CA ARG A 208 -10.78 12.42 -20.92
C ARG A 208 -10.73 13.94 -21.00
N LEU A 209 -9.60 14.50 -20.60
CA LEU A 209 -9.33 15.93 -20.73
C LEU A 209 -8.74 16.25 -22.10
N ASP A 210 -9.29 17.26 -22.76
CA ASP A 210 -8.76 17.85 -23.98
C ASP A 210 -8.25 19.26 -23.69
N LYS A 211 -6.95 19.48 -23.92
CA LYS A 211 -6.26 20.75 -23.67
C LYS A 211 -6.15 21.61 -24.94
N SER A 212 -6.73 21.16 -26.06
CA SER A 212 -6.66 21.89 -27.34
C SER A 212 -7.52 23.15 -27.35
N THR A 213 -8.46 23.28 -26.41
CA THR A 213 -9.33 24.46 -26.24
C THR A 213 -8.81 25.41 -25.16
N PRO A 214 -8.92 26.75 -25.32
CA PRO A 214 -8.59 27.71 -24.28
C PRO A 214 -9.42 27.42 -23.01
N GLY A 215 -8.75 27.10 -21.90
CA GLY A 215 -9.40 26.73 -20.63
C GLY A 215 -9.68 25.23 -20.44
N GLY A 216 -9.41 24.39 -21.45
CA GLY A 216 -9.57 22.94 -21.40
C GLY A 216 -11.03 22.46 -21.40
N SER A 217 -11.26 21.28 -21.94
CA SER A 217 -12.57 20.61 -21.92
C SER A 217 -12.44 19.16 -21.47
N VAL A 218 -13.55 18.56 -21.04
CA VAL A 218 -13.61 17.18 -20.60
C VAL A 218 -14.78 16.47 -21.25
N ARG A 219 -14.58 15.19 -21.57
CA ARG A 219 -15.64 14.28 -22.03
C ARG A 219 -15.59 12.97 -21.26
N LEU A 220 -16.70 12.25 -21.28
CA LEU A 220 -16.75 10.87 -20.79
C LEU A 220 -15.97 9.94 -21.74
N LEU A 221 -15.41 8.87 -21.17
CA LEU A 221 -14.81 7.77 -21.91
C LEU A 221 -15.85 6.73 -22.34
#